data_AF-X0WCB0-F1
#
_entry.id   AF-X0WCB0-F1
#
_cell.length_a   1.000
_cell.length_b   1.000
_cell.length_c   1.000
_cell.angle_alpha   90.00
_cell.angle_beta   90.00
_cell.angle_gamma   90.00
#
_symmetry.space_group_name_H-M   'P 1'
#
loop_
_entity.id
_entity.type
_entity.pdbx_description
1 polymer ?
#
loop_
_entity_poly.entity_id
_entity_poly.type
_entity_poly.pdbx_seq_one_letter_code
_entity_poly.pdbx_strand_id
1 'polypeptide(L)'
;HPVGVDYSLVDFNRAGVPLMELITEPDISSGQEARQFSEELQLILRYLDVSEANMEKGQMRCEVNISLKSGSKELGTKVEIKNLNSFRAVERSIDYEIKRQSDLLELDQKVIQETRGWDENKQKTFSQRTKEEAQDYRYFPEPDLPPLTKLTVISQRLLTELPELPQAKRQRFSQEYKLPPVDIDTLVVSKGLADYFEQIVSELETWLKIKSISDKQPLIKLTANYLLTELQKLLLVSKTKIGDCQISPENFAEFITLIQ
;
A
#
# COMPACT_ATOMS: atom_id res chain seq x y z
N HIS A 1 -5.04 -0.53 28.67
CA HIS A 1 -5.56 0.06 29.91
C HIS A 1 -5.20 -0.84 31.08
N PRO A 2 -4.66 -0.30 32.18
CA PRO A 2 -4.61 -1.07 33.43
C PRO A 2 -6.02 -1.51 33.79
N VAL A 3 -6.21 -2.83 33.99
CA VAL A 3 -7.51 -3.42 34.22
C VAL A 3 -7.96 -3.09 35.64
N GLY A 4 -9.18 -2.56 35.80
CA GLY A 4 -9.79 -2.34 37.11
C GLY A 4 -9.42 -1.05 37.83
N VAL A 5 -8.91 -0.03 37.11
CA VAL A 5 -8.60 1.28 37.69
C VAL A 5 -9.26 2.42 36.93
N ASP A 6 -9.65 3.47 37.64
CA ASP A 6 -10.32 4.67 37.10
C ASP A 6 -9.31 5.76 36.71
N TYR A 7 -8.17 5.37 36.15
CA TYR A 7 -7.17 6.30 35.63
C TYR A 7 -6.59 5.81 34.30
N SER A 8 -6.11 6.75 33.50
CA SER A 8 -5.39 6.47 32.25
C SER A 8 -3.91 6.81 32.40
N LEU A 9 -3.06 5.99 31.79
CA LEU A 9 -1.62 6.28 31.67
C LEU A 9 -1.38 6.91 30.29
N VAL A 10 -0.61 8.00 30.26
CA VAL A 10 -0.27 8.72 29.04
C VAL A 10 1.21 8.51 28.76
N ASP A 11 1.54 8.03 27.56
CA ASP A 11 2.91 7.89 27.06
C ASP A 11 3.14 8.87 25.90
N PHE A 12 4.15 9.72 26.04
CA PHE A 12 4.53 10.74 25.06
C PHE A 12 5.60 10.29 24.07
N ASN A 13 6.07 9.04 24.11
CA ASN A 13 7.12 8.52 23.21
C ASN A 13 6.81 8.70 21.71
N ARG A 14 5.54 8.82 21.33
CA ARG A 14 5.10 9.04 19.94
C ARG A 14 4.74 10.51 19.64
N ALA A 15 4.74 11.39 20.63
CA ALA A 15 4.42 12.80 20.42
C ALA A 15 5.49 13.48 19.56
N GLY A 16 5.06 14.25 18.56
CA GLY A 16 5.97 14.97 17.66
C GLY A 16 6.62 14.13 16.55
N VAL A 17 6.33 12.83 16.45
CA VAL A 17 6.78 12.01 15.31
C VAL A 17 6.18 12.56 14.00
N PRO A 18 6.98 12.76 12.93
CA PRO A 18 6.48 13.27 11.66
C PRO A 18 5.37 12.40 11.08
N LEU A 19 4.32 13.04 10.57
CA LEU A 19 3.19 12.39 9.89
C LEU A 19 2.91 13.10 8.58
N MET A 20 2.44 12.34 7.60
CA MET A 20 1.85 12.83 6.36
C MET A 20 0.39 12.43 6.35
N GLU A 21 -0.49 13.41 6.22
CA GLU A 21 -1.92 13.17 6.00
C GLU A 21 -2.22 13.30 4.51
N LEU A 22 -2.77 12.24 3.93
CA LEU A 22 -3.22 12.21 2.54
C LEU A 22 -4.73 12.06 2.53
N ILE A 23 -5.40 13.06 1.98
CA ILE A 23 -6.86 13.07 1.80
C ILE A 23 -7.12 12.86 0.32
N THR A 24 -7.97 11.88 0.00
CA THR A 24 -8.41 11.62 -1.37
C THR A 24 -9.69 12.38 -1.68
N GLU A 25 -9.89 12.70 -2.94
CA GLU A 25 -11.23 13.00 -3.46
C GLU A 25 -12.12 11.74 -3.38
N PRO A 26 -13.45 11.88 -3.37
CA PRO A 26 -14.39 10.76 -3.22
C PRO A 26 -14.59 9.96 -4.53
N ASP A 27 -13.49 9.50 -5.15
CA ASP A 27 -13.49 8.79 -6.43
C ASP A 27 -13.52 7.25 -6.28
N ILE A 28 -13.30 6.75 -5.06
CA ILE A 28 -13.28 5.32 -4.75
C ILE A 28 -14.72 4.82 -4.55
N SER A 29 -15.10 3.78 -5.28
CA SER A 29 -16.50 3.31 -5.39
C SER A 29 -16.76 1.95 -4.74
N SER A 30 -15.73 1.23 -4.28
CA SER A 30 -15.90 -0.08 -3.63
C SER A 30 -14.85 -0.35 -2.55
N GLY A 31 -15.14 -1.32 -1.67
CA GLY A 31 -14.17 -1.79 -0.67
C GLY A 31 -12.91 -2.36 -1.31
N GLN A 32 -13.06 -3.06 -2.44
CA GLN A 32 -11.94 -3.60 -3.22
C GLN A 32 -11.03 -2.48 -3.76
N GLU A 33 -11.60 -1.44 -4.37
CA GLU A 33 -10.83 -0.29 -4.87
C GLU A 33 -10.12 0.44 -3.72
N ALA A 34 -10.78 0.64 -2.59
CA ALA A 34 -10.19 1.27 -1.41
C ALA A 34 -8.97 0.50 -0.88
N ARG A 35 -9.08 -0.82 -0.87
CA ARG A 35 -7.97 -1.71 -0.52
C ARG A 35 -6.83 -1.62 -1.52
N GLN A 36 -7.12 -1.73 -2.82
CA GLN A 36 -6.11 -1.64 -3.88
C GLN A 36 -5.37 -0.29 -3.85
N PHE A 37 -6.10 0.81 -3.67
CA PHE A 37 -5.53 2.13 -3.47
C PHE A 37 -4.58 2.17 -2.26
N SER A 38 -5.02 1.63 -1.12
CA SER A 38 -4.22 1.61 0.10
C SER A 38 -2.97 0.74 -0.02
N GLU A 39 -3.07 -0.41 -0.68
CA GLU A 39 -1.95 -1.31 -0.98
C GLU A 39 -0.94 -0.65 -1.93
N GLU A 40 -1.41 0.00 -2.99
CA GLU A 40 -0.53 0.69 -3.95
C GLU A 40 0.14 1.92 -3.32
N LEU A 41 -0.58 2.68 -2.49
CA LEU A 41 0.00 3.80 -1.75
C LEU A 41 1.11 3.33 -0.81
N GLN A 42 0.88 2.24 -0.07
CA GLN A 42 1.92 1.61 0.76
C GLN A 42 3.13 1.21 -0.08
N LEU A 43 2.91 0.61 -1.26
CA LEU A 43 3.97 0.19 -2.15
C LEU A 43 4.80 1.38 -2.64
N ILE A 44 4.16 2.47 -3.04
CA ILE A 44 4.83 3.72 -3.43
C ILE A 44 5.71 4.25 -2.28
N LEU A 45 5.18 4.32 -1.05
CA LEU A 45 5.93 4.82 0.11
C LEU A 45 7.17 3.97 0.41
N ARG A 46 7.06 2.65 0.25
CA ARG A 46 8.21 1.72 0.38
C ARG A 46 9.22 1.88 -0.74
N TYR A 47 8.76 2.09 -1.97
CA TYR A 47 9.66 2.31 -3.11
C TYR A 47 10.49 3.58 -2.96
N LEU A 48 9.84 4.65 -2.48
CA LEU A 48 10.44 5.93 -2.15
C LEU A 48 11.34 5.90 -0.90
N ASP A 49 11.31 4.81 -0.13
CA ASP A 49 12.07 4.66 1.13
C ASP A 49 11.77 5.75 2.18
N VAL A 50 10.52 6.26 2.18
CA VAL A 50 10.08 7.30 3.13
C VAL A 50 9.31 6.72 4.32
N SER A 51 8.78 5.51 4.19
CA SER A 51 8.09 4.78 5.25
C SER A 51 7.91 3.31 4.89
N GLU A 52 8.07 2.43 5.89
CA GLU A 52 7.66 1.03 5.81
C GLU A 52 6.13 0.86 5.72
N ALA A 53 5.39 1.91 6.11
CA ALA A 53 3.94 2.02 6.06
C ALA A 53 3.22 0.77 6.61
N ASN A 54 3.78 0.14 7.64
CA ASN A 54 3.23 -1.06 8.27
C ASN A 54 2.05 -0.69 9.17
N MET A 55 0.85 -1.18 8.82
CA MET A 55 -0.38 -0.91 9.57
C MET A 55 -0.39 -1.57 10.96
N GLU A 56 0.18 -2.77 11.12
CA GLU A 56 0.24 -3.47 12.41
C GLU A 56 1.11 -2.71 13.42
N LYS A 57 2.16 -2.05 12.94
CA LYS A 57 3.01 -1.16 13.74
C LYS A 57 2.43 0.26 13.88
N GLY A 58 1.29 0.53 13.27
CA GLY A 58 0.63 1.84 13.28
C GLY A 58 1.41 2.94 12.54
N GLN A 59 2.25 2.58 11.58
CA GLN A 59 3.00 3.50 10.71
C GLN A 59 2.15 4.01 9.54
N MET A 60 1.13 3.25 9.16
CA MET A 60 0.08 3.67 8.22
C MET A 60 -1.27 3.48 8.90
N ARG A 61 -2.16 4.45 8.71
CA ARG A 61 -3.54 4.41 9.20
C ARG A 61 -4.46 4.82 8.06
N CYS A 62 -5.64 4.23 8.03
CA CYS A 62 -6.67 4.55 7.06
C CYS A 62 -7.98 4.79 7.82
N GLU A 63 -8.63 5.91 7.52
CA GLU A 63 -9.98 6.21 7.97
C GLU A 63 -10.86 6.34 6.73
N VAL A 64 -12.02 5.69 6.77
CA VAL A 64 -12.92 5.61 5.61
C VAL A 64 -14.04 6.61 5.78
N ASN A 65 -14.29 7.40 4.75
CA ASN A 65 -15.48 8.23 4.62
C ASN A 65 -16.37 7.60 3.54
N ILE A 66 -17.61 7.25 3.88
CA ILE A 66 -18.52 6.56 2.96
C ILE A 66 -19.93 7.16 3.01
N SER A 67 -20.53 7.27 1.83
CA SER A 67 -21.92 7.66 1.64
C SER A 67 -22.48 6.94 0.42
N LEU A 68 -23.74 6.53 0.46
CA LEU A 68 -24.45 6.04 -0.73
C LEU A 68 -25.18 7.18 -1.45
N LYS A 69 -25.24 7.11 -2.78
CA LYS A 69 -26.05 8.00 -3.63
C LYS A 69 -27.00 7.16 -4.48
N SER A 70 -28.27 7.55 -4.56
CA SER A 70 -29.28 6.85 -5.35
C SER A 70 -29.49 7.55 -6.69
N GLY A 71 -28.68 7.20 -7.70
CA GLY A 71 -28.82 7.69 -9.07
C GLY A 71 -28.60 9.19 -9.30
N SER A 72 -28.36 9.98 -8.25
CA SER A 72 -28.08 11.41 -8.30
C SER A 72 -26.57 11.70 -8.40
N LYS A 73 -26.23 12.93 -8.80
CA LYS A 73 -24.83 13.41 -8.76
C LYS A 73 -24.39 13.83 -7.36
N GLU A 74 -25.33 14.07 -6.44
CA GLU A 74 -25.06 14.52 -5.08
C GLU A 74 -24.65 13.35 -4.18
N LEU A 75 -23.65 13.58 -3.34
CA LEU A 75 -23.23 12.61 -2.33
C LEU A 75 -24.28 12.53 -1.22
N GLY A 76 -24.52 11.32 -0.71
CA GLY A 76 -25.44 11.10 0.40
C GLY A 76 -24.85 11.49 1.76
N THR A 77 -25.58 11.13 2.82
CA THR A 77 -25.10 11.37 4.20
C THR A 77 -23.82 10.58 4.46
N LYS A 78 -22.78 11.29 4.92
CA LYS A 78 -21.46 10.72 5.20
C LYS A 78 -21.41 10.01 6.54
N VAL A 79 -20.84 8.81 6.53
CA VAL A 79 -20.41 8.06 7.72
C VAL A 79 -18.90 7.94 7.70
N GLU A 80 -18.28 8.11 8.86
CA GLU A 80 -16.82 7.99 9.03
C GLU A 80 -16.50 6.74 9.85
N ILE A 81 -15.69 5.83 9.31
CA ILE A 81 -15.27 4.60 9.98
C ILE A 81 -13.82 4.76 10.44
N LYS A 82 -13.59 4.62 11.74
CA LYS A 82 -12.27 4.73 12.39
C LYS A 82 -11.75 3.39 12.89
N ASN A 83 -10.45 3.37 13.24
CA ASN A 83 -9.72 2.24 13.83
C ASN A 83 -9.59 1.02 12.90
N LEU A 84 -9.27 1.25 11.63
CA LEU A 84 -9.00 0.20 10.65
C LEU A 84 -7.51 -0.14 10.64
N ASN A 85 -7.17 -1.34 11.13
CA ASN A 85 -5.78 -1.76 11.35
C ASN A 85 -5.21 -2.68 10.25
N SER A 86 -5.99 -2.99 9.22
CA SER A 86 -5.53 -3.80 8.08
C SER A 86 -6.25 -3.40 6.79
N PHE A 87 -5.66 -3.67 5.63
CA PHE A 87 -6.31 -3.44 4.34
C PHE A 87 -7.58 -4.27 4.16
N ARG A 88 -7.62 -5.48 4.74
CA ARG A 88 -8.85 -6.30 4.77
C ARG A 88 -9.94 -5.66 5.62
N ALA A 89 -9.58 -5.03 6.74
CA ALA A 89 -10.54 -4.30 7.56
C ALA A 89 -11.12 -3.10 6.80
N VAL A 90 -10.30 -2.39 6.01
CA VAL A 90 -10.77 -1.30 5.13
C VAL A 90 -11.83 -1.82 4.17
N GLU A 91 -11.50 -2.84 3.36
CA GLU A 91 -12.41 -3.47 2.40
C GLU A 91 -13.73 -3.90 3.07
N ARG A 92 -13.63 -4.73 4.11
CA ARG A 92 -14.81 -5.31 4.77
C ARG A 92 -15.68 -4.28 5.49
N SER A 93 -15.06 -3.24 6.07
CA SER A 93 -15.81 -2.18 6.74
C SER A 93 -16.64 -1.36 5.74
N ILE A 94 -16.11 -1.13 4.54
CA ILE A 94 -16.82 -0.49 3.44
C ILE A 94 -17.96 -1.38 2.98
N ASP A 95 -17.70 -2.65 2.67
CA ASP A 95 -18.73 -3.56 2.17
C ASP A 95 -19.88 -3.74 3.17
N TYR A 96 -19.56 -3.83 4.47
CA TYR A 96 -20.56 -3.86 5.52
C TYR A 96 -21.39 -2.58 5.57
N GLU A 97 -20.73 -1.42 5.47
CA GLU A 97 -21.40 -0.13 5.58
C GLU A 97 -22.24 0.20 4.33
N ILE A 98 -21.82 -0.24 3.15
CA ILE A 98 -22.65 -0.24 1.93
C ILE A 98 -23.93 -1.00 2.22
N LYS A 99 -23.83 -2.25 2.68
CA LYS A 99 -25.02 -3.06 2.97
C LYS A 99 -25.92 -2.40 4.02
N ARG A 100 -25.35 -1.93 5.12
CA ARG A 100 -26.10 -1.28 6.21
C ARG A 100 -26.84 -0.04 5.69
N GLN A 101 -26.17 0.84 4.94
CA GLN A 101 -26.80 2.04 4.41
C GLN A 101 -27.87 1.70 3.38
N SER A 102 -27.66 0.69 2.53
CA SER A 102 -28.68 0.20 1.60
C SER A 102 -29.92 -0.30 2.35
N ASP A 103 -29.76 -1.17 3.36
CA ASP A 103 -30.86 -1.70 4.15
C ASP A 103 -31.68 -0.58 4.83
N LEU A 104 -31.02 0.49 5.30
CA LEU A 104 -31.71 1.66 5.87
C LEU A 104 -32.51 2.42 4.80
N LEU A 105 -31.89 2.68 3.66
CA LEU A 105 -32.52 3.45 2.57
C LEU A 105 -33.69 2.68 1.92
N GLU A 106 -33.59 1.35 1.81
CA GLU A 106 -34.67 0.49 1.31
C GLU A 106 -35.89 0.47 2.26
N LEU A 107 -35.67 0.72 3.55
CA LEU A 107 -36.73 0.85 4.57
C LEU A 107 -37.23 2.29 4.74
N ASP A 108 -36.92 3.20 3.80
CA ASP A 108 -37.20 4.63 3.87
C ASP A 108 -36.66 5.31 5.16
N GLN A 109 -35.62 4.71 5.77
CA GLN A 109 -34.94 5.28 6.93
C GLN A 109 -33.78 6.18 6.50
N LYS A 110 -33.46 7.17 7.33
CA LYS A 110 -32.38 8.12 7.06
C LYS A 110 -31.06 7.60 7.61
N VAL A 111 -30.00 7.64 6.79
CA VAL A 111 -28.63 7.52 7.28
C VAL A 111 -28.29 8.78 8.08
N ILE A 112 -27.81 8.58 9.30
CA ILE A 112 -27.34 9.66 10.18
C ILE A 112 -25.83 9.86 10.02
N GLN A 113 -25.38 11.11 10.09
CA GLN A 113 -23.95 11.42 10.08
C GLN A 113 -23.34 11.10 11.46
N GLU A 114 -22.46 10.11 11.50
CA GLU A 114 -21.84 9.63 12.73
C GLU A 114 -20.44 9.09 12.49
N THR A 115 -19.68 8.97 13.57
CA THR A 115 -18.42 8.26 13.57
C THR A 115 -18.65 6.86 14.12
N ARG A 116 -18.23 5.86 13.34
CA ARG A 116 -18.38 4.44 13.65
C ARG A 116 -17.02 3.79 13.83
N GLY A 117 -16.96 2.77 14.67
CA GLY A 117 -15.81 1.88 14.80
C GLY A 117 -16.03 0.57 14.04
N TRP A 118 -14.95 -0.13 13.74
CA TRP A 118 -14.97 -1.48 13.19
C TRP A 118 -14.66 -2.52 14.28
N ASP A 119 -15.54 -3.52 14.44
CA ASP A 119 -15.31 -4.68 15.32
C ASP A 119 -14.85 -5.87 14.46
N GLU A 120 -13.55 -6.18 14.52
CA GLU A 120 -12.94 -7.26 13.73
C GLU A 120 -13.48 -8.64 14.12
N ASN A 121 -13.92 -8.86 15.35
CA ASN A 121 -14.44 -10.17 15.75
C ASN A 121 -15.86 -10.40 15.22
N LYS A 122 -16.68 -9.34 15.25
CA LYS A 122 -18.08 -9.40 14.79
C LYS A 122 -18.22 -9.13 13.30
N GLN A 123 -17.19 -8.55 12.67
CA GLN A 123 -17.20 -8.09 11.28
C GLN A 123 -18.35 -7.11 11.02
N LYS A 124 -18.50 -6.11 11.91
CA LYS A 124 -19.58 -5.11 11.86
C LYS A 124 -19.08 -3.74 12.28
N THR A 125 -19.69 -2.69 11.71
CA THR A 125 -19.52 -1.33 12.22
C THR A 125 -20.43 -1.08 13.42
N PHE A 126 -19.97 -0.30 14.40
CA PHE A 126 -20.75 0.12 15.57
C PHE A 126 -20.66 1.62 15.77
N SER A 127 -21.74 2.24 16.26
CA SER A 127 -21.74 3.69 16.53
C SER A 127 -20.83 3.99 17.73
N GLN A 128 -19.96 4.99 17.58
CA GLN A 128 -19.12 5.49 18.68
C GLN A 128 -19.63 6.83 19.19
N ARG A 129 -19.85 7.77 18.27
CA ARG A 129 -20.30 9.12 18.59
C ARG A 129 -21.18 9.64 17.45
N THR A 130 -22.36 10.14 17.81
CA THR A 130 -23.16 11.02 16.96
C THR A 130 -22.48 12.38 16.92
N LYS A 131 -22.19 12.91 15.72
CA LYS A 131 -21.65 14.27 15.57
C LYS A 131 -22.76 15.26 15.92
N GLU A 132 -22.89 15.62 17.19
CA GLU A 132 -23.85 16.65 17.60
C GLU A 132 -23.38 18.05 17.20
N GLU A 133 -22.07 18.31 17.10
CA GLU A 133 -21.51 19.59 16.60
C GLU A 133 -20.15 19.33 15.91
N ALA A 134 -19.90 19.97 14.77
CA ALA A 134 -18.56 19.99 14.16
C ALA A 134 -17.59 20.65 15.16
N GLN A 135 -16.50 19.98 15.52
CA GLN A 135 -15.54 20.57 16.46
C GLN A 135 -14.91 21.82 15.83
N ASP A 136 -15.10 22.97 16.48
CA ASP A 136 -14.39 24.18 16.12
C ASP A 136 -12.92 24.04 16.54
N TYR A 137 -12.09 23.63 15.58
CA TYR A 137 -10.64 23.48 15.77
C TYR A 137 -9.92 24.82 15.90
N ARG A 138 -10.60 25.95 15.66
CA ARG A 138 -10.04 27.31 15.77
C ARG A 138 -8.69 27.42 15.03
N TYR A 139 -8.64 26.97 13.78
CA TYR A 139 -7.42 27.03 12.97
C TYR A 139 -6.94 28.48 12.82
N PHE A 140 -5.68 28.72 13.19
CA PHE A 140 -4.95 29.96 12.90
C PHE A 140 -3.49 29.62 12.55
N PRO A 141 -2.77 30.50 11.82
CA PRO A 141 -1.36 30.26 11.50
C PRO A 141 -0.50 30.14 12.76
N GLU A 142 0.34 29.11 12.83
CA GLU A 142 1.26 28.88 13.94
C GLU A 142 2.26 30.04 14.07
N PRO A 143 2.22 30.88 15.13
CA PRO A 143 3.09 32.03 15.28
C PRO A 143 4.56 31.67 15.49
N ASP A 144 4.85 30.48 16.03
CA ASP A 144 6.22 30.06 16.33
C ASP A 144 6.95 29.53 15.08
N LEU A 145 6.23 29.24 14.00
CA LEU A 145 6.79 28.73 12.75
C LEU A 145 6.68 29.76 11.62
N PRO A 146 7.82 30.24 11.05
CA PRO A 146 7.76 31.14 9.91
C PRO A 146 7.15 30.42 8.69
N PRO A 147 6.40 31.15 7.83
CA PRO A 147 5.81 30.55 6.63
C PRO A 147 6.85 29.86 5.74
N LEU A 148 6.50 28.66 5.28
CA LEU A 148 7.36 27.84 4.43
C LEU A 148 7.28 28.29 2.95
N THR A 149 8.01 29.34 2.59
CA THR A 149 7.88 30.01 1.28
C THR A 149 8.65 29.35 0.13
N LYS A 150 9.57 28.43 0.40
CA LYS A 150 10.49 27.84 -0.60
C LYS A 150 10.13 26.42 -1.07
N LEU A 151 8.96 25.89 -0.71
CA LEU A 151 8.59 24.52 -1.07
C LEU A 151 8.09 24.37 -2.52
N THR A 152 7.84 25.47 -3.23
CA THR A 152 7.18 25.51 -4.55
C THR A 152 8.05 25.07 -5.72
N VAL A 153 9.33 24.74 -5.49
CA VAL A 153 10.15 24.09 -6.49
C VAL A 153 10.47 22.71 -5.93
N ILE A 154 9.72 21.68 -6.36
CA ILE A 154 10.27 20.32 -6.37
C ILE A 154 11.60 20.46 -7.11
N SER A 155 12.69 20.45 -6.36
CA SER A 155 13.96 20.85 -6.92
C SER A 155 14.33 19.92 -8.08
N GLN A 156 15.02 20.46 -9.09
CA GLN A 156 15.75 19.72 -10.14
C GLN A 156 16.26 18.38 -9.61
N ARG A 157 16.96 18.51 -8.50
CA ARG A 157 17.61 17.45 -7.73
C ARG A 157 16.65 16.39 -7.18
N LEU A 158 15.53 16.75 -6.56
CA LEU A 158 14.58 15.76 -6.02
C LEU A 158 14.01 14.88 -7.13
N LEU A 159 13.71 15.46 -8.30
CA LEU A 159 13.21 14.68 -9.44
C LEU A 159 14.26 13.66 -9.93
N THR A 160 15.55 14.00 -9.87
CA THR A 160 16.63 13.07 -10.25
C THR A 160 16.91 11.98 -9.22
N GLU A 161 16.52 12.20 -7.95
CA GLU A 161 16.71 11.24 -6.86
C GLU A 161 15.51 10.27 -6.71
N LEU A 162 14.37 10.56 -7.37
CA LEU A 162 13.20 9.70 -7.35
C LEU A 162 13.50 8.33 -7.99
N PRO A 163 13.27 7.22 -7.28
CA PRO A 163 13.39 5.90 -7.87
C PRO A 163 12.26 5.66 -8.88
N GLU A 164 12.45 4.66 -9.74
CA GLU A 164 11.37 4.17 -10.59
C GLU A 164 10.21 3.64 -9.74
N LEU A 165 9.03 4.25 -9.88
CA LEU A 165 7.84 3.88 -9.14
C LEU A 165 7.23 2.55 -9.63
N PRO A 166 6.45 1.85 -8.80
CA PRO A 166 5.86 0.55 -9.13
C PRO A 166 5.13 0.52 -10.48
N GLN A 167 4.27 1.49 -10.76
CA GLN A 167 3.53 1.56 -12.02
C GLN A 167 4.43 1.67 -13.26
N ALA A 168 5.47 2.52 -13.20
CA ALA A 168 6.44 2.66 -14.28
C ALA A 168 7.23 1.35 -14.47
N LYS A 169 7.65 0.72 -13.37
CA LYS A 169 8.37 -0.56 -13.39
C LYS A 169 7.51 -1.69 -14.00
N ARG A 170 6.22 -1.77 -13.67
CA ARG A 170 5.28 -2.73 -14.29
C ARG A 170 5.22 -2.55 -15.81
N GLN A 171 5.09 -1.30 -16.27
CA GLN A 171 5.05 -1.00 -17.71
C GLN A 171 6.36 -1.37 -18.40
N ARG A 172 7.51 -1.05 -17.81
CA ARG A 172 8.81 -1.40 -18.36
C ARG A 172 9.03 -2.91 -18.41
N PHE A 173 8.74 -3.64 -17.33
CA PHE A 173 8.88 -5.11 -17.31
C PHE A 173 8.01 -5.78 -18.39
N SER A 174 6.81 -5.24 -18.65
CA SER A 174 5.95 -5.72 -19.73
C SER A 174 6.57 -5.48 -21.11
N GLN A 175 7.12 -4.28 -21.36
CA GLN A 175 7.69 -3.91 -22.66
C GLN A 175 9.06 -4.56 -22.93
N GLU A 176 9.95 -4.56 -21.94
CA GLU A 176 11.35 -4.97 -22.06
C GLU A 176 11.51 -6.50 -21.92
N TYR A 177 10.83 -7.08 -20.91
CA TYR A 177 11.00 -8.49 -20.54
C TYR A 177 9.85 -9.38 -21.01
N LYS A 178 8.75 -8.80 -21.53
CA LYS A 178 7.59 -9.54 -22.08
C LYS A 178 7.06 -10.59 -21.11
N LEU A 179 7.08 -10.27 -19.82
CA LEU A 179 6.57 -11.12 -18.76
C LEU A 179 5.04 -11.01 -18.67
N PRO A 180 4.34 -12.08 -18.22
CA PRO A 180 2.93 -12.02 -17.90
C PRO A 180 2.62 -10.98 -16.80
N PRO A 181 1.46 -10.28 -16.84
CA PRO A 181 1.10 -9.29 -15.83
C PRO A 181 1.15 -9.80 -14.39
N VAL A 182 0.71 -11.05 -14.16
CA VAL A 182 0.71 -11.68 -12.83
C VAL A 182 2.13 -11.84 -12.27
N ASP A 183 3.08 -12.22 -13.11
CA ASP A 183 4.48 -12.38 -12.72
C ASP A 183 5.09 -11.00 -12.41
N ILE A 184 4.78 -10.02 -13.24
CA ILE A 184 5.22 -8.62 -13.05
C ILE A 184 4.70 -8.06 -11.74
N ASP A 185 3.41 -8.23 -11.44
CA ASP A 185 2.83 -7.75 -10.18
C ASP A 185 3.50 -8.41 -8.98
N THR A 186 3.77 -9.71 -9.04
CA THR A 186 4.45 -10.43 -7.96
C THR A 186 5.89 -9.94 -7.76
N LEU A 187 6.63 -9.67 -8.83
CA LEU A 187 7.97 -9.09 -8.78
C LEU A 187 7.96 -7.69 -8.16
N VAL A 188 7.02 -6.83 -8.60
CA VAL A 188 6.98 -5.41 -8.24
C VAL A 188 6.42 -5.16 -6.83
N VAL A 189 5.68 -6.10 -6.24
CA VAL A 189 5.20 -5.96 -4.84
C VAL A 189 6.35 -5.82 -3.83
N SER A 190 7.56 -6.25 -4.18
CA SER A 190 8.77 -6.04 -3.37
C SER A 190 9.88 -5.40 -4.20
N LYS A 191 10.28 -4.18 -3.82
CA LYS A 191 11.43 -3.49 -4.44
C LYS A 191 12.67 -4.38 -4.50
N GLY A 192 13.02 -5.03 -3.39
CA GLY A 192 14.17 -5.93 -3.34
C GLY A 192 14.05 -7.15 -4.27
N LEU A 193 12.85 -7.69 -4.47
CA LEU A 193 12.65 -8.80 -5.41
C LEU A 193 12.75 -8.35 -6.87
N ALA A 194 12.17 -7.20 -7.19
CA ALA A 194 12.27 -6.60 -8.52
C ALA A 194 13.73 -6.25 -8.85
N ASP A 195 14.45 -5.60 -7.93
CA ASP A 195 15.85 -5.22 -8.13
C ASP A 195 16.75 -6.46 -8.27
N TYR A 196 16.51 -7.52 -7.50
CA TYR A 196 17.23 -8.79 -7.62
C TYR A 196 16.98 -9.46 -8.98
N PHE A 197 15.74 -9.47 -9.45
CA PHE A 197 15.41 -9.98 -10.79
C PHE A 197 16.14 -9.21 -11.89
N GLU A 198 16.17 -7.88 -11.83
CA GLU A 198 16.88 -7.06 -12.83
C GLU A 198 18.39 -7.29 -12.81
N GLN A 199 18.98 -7.44 -11.63
CA GLN A 199 20.38 -7.80 -11.49
C GLN A 199 20.68 -9.15 -12.15
N ILE A 200 19.81 -10.16 -11.98
CA ILE A 200 19.98 -11.46 -12.65
C ILE A 200 19.91 -11.29 -14.17
N VAL A 201 18.94 -10.52 -14.68
CA VAL A 201 18.81 -10.28 -16.13
C VAL A 201 20.05 -9.57 -16.67
N SER A 202 20.60 -8.59 -15.93
CA SER A 202 21.85 -7.92 -16.28
C SER A 202 23.03 -8.89 -16.35
N GLU A 203 23.21 -9.75 -15.36
CA GLU A 203 24.29 -10.76 -15.35
C GLU A 203 24.09 -11.81 -16.45
N LEU A 204 22.84 -12.17 -16.74
CA LEU A 204 22.50 -13.09 -17.83
C LEU A 204 23.00 -12.56 -19.17
N GLU A 205 22.87 -11.25 -19.45
CA GLU A 205 23.40 -10.66 -20.68
C GLU A 205 24.91 -10.85 -20.86
N THR A 206 25.68 -10.88 -19.77
CA THR A 206 27.12 -11.20 -19.80
C THR A 206 27.35 -12.67 -20.18
N TRP A 207 26.63 -13.59 -19.54
CA TRP A 207 26.73 -15.02 -19.82
C TRP A 207 26.29 -15.40 -21.24
N LEU A 208 25.28 -14.74 -21.81
CA LEU A 208 24.83 -14.98 -23.19
C LEU A 208 25.92 -14.65 -24.20
N LYS A 209 26.69 -13.59 -23.97
CA LYS A 209 27.83 -13.21 -24.83
C LYS A 209 28.92 -14.27 -24.79
N ILE A 210 29.22 -14.80 -23.59
CA ILE A 210 30.23 -15.85 -23.40
C ILE A 210 29.81 -17.14 -24.10
N LYS A 211 28.55 -17.55 -23.96
CA LYS A 211 28.01 -18.80 -24.52
C LYS A 211 27.48 -18.68 -25.96
N SER A 212 27.58 -17.50 -26.58
CA SER A 212 27.06 -17.23 -27.94
C SER A 212 25.57 -17.58 -28.13
N ILE A 213 24.75 -17.34 -27.10
CA ILE A 213 23.30 -17.57 -27.15
C ILE A 213 22.62 -16.31 -27.70
N SER A 214 21.82 -16.47 -28.75
CA SER A 214 21.23 -15.35 -29.50
C SER A 214 19.86 -14.89 -28.99
N ASP A 215 19.06 -15.77 -28.38
CA ASP A 215 17.74 -15.41 -27.84
C ASP A 215 17.73 -15.39 -26.31
N LYS A 216 17.57 -14.19 -25.72
CA LYS A 216 17.52 -13.99 -24.27
C LYS A 216 16.12 -14.20 -23.68
N GLN A 217 15.07 -14.15 -24.48
CA GLN A 217 13.69 -14.12 -23.99
C GLN A 217 13.27 -15.41 -23.24
N PRO A 218 13.61 -16.63 -23.73
CA PRO A 218 13.31 -17.86 -22.99
C PRO A 218 13.96 -17.91 -21.62
N LEU A 219 15.19 -17.41 -21.52
CA LEU A 219 15.95 -17.39 -20.27
C LEU A 219 15.43 -16.36 -19.28
N ILE A 220 15.02 -15.17 -19.74
CA ILE A 220 14.36 -14.18 -18.88
C ILE A 220 13.07 -14.75 -18.28
N LYS A 221 12.26 -15.45 -19.10
CA LYS A 221 11.04 -16.13 -18.62
C LYS A 221 11.37 -17.26 -17.65
N LEU A 222 12.42 -18.03 -17.92
CA LEU A 222 12.88 -19.11 -17.03
C LEU A 222 13.36 -18.54 -15.69
N THR A 223 14.11 -17.44 -15.71
CA THR A 223 14.54 -16.71 -14.52
C THR A 223 13.34 -16.27 -13.69
N ALA A 224 12.36 -15.59 -14.31
CA ALA A 224 11.15 -15.15 -13.61
C ALA A 224 10.41 -16.35 -12.99
N ASN A 225 10.25 -17.44 -13.74
CA ASN A 225 9.59 -18.64 -13.25
C ASN A 225 10.30 -19.25 -12.02
N TYR A 226 11.61 -19.52 -12.10
CA TYR A 226 12.37 -20.10 -11.00
C TYR A 226 12.44 -19.18 -9.79
N LEU A 227 12.54 -17.87 -10.02
CA LEU A 227 12.57 -16.88 -8.95
C LEU A 227 11.21 -16.81 -8.23
N LEU A 228 10.10 -16.80 -8.96
CA LEU A 228 8.75 -16.71 -8.39
C LEU A 228 8.26 -18.03 -7.78
N THR A 229 8.81 -19.17 -8.18
CA THR A 229 8.41 -20.50 -7.69
C THR A 229 9.43 -21.08 -6.72
N GLU A 230 10.58 -21.53 -7.20
CA GLU A 230 11.55 -22.29 -6.42
C GLU A 230 12.30 -21.43 -5.40
N LEU A 231 12.79 -20.24 -5.80
CA LEU A 231 13.50 -19.36 -4.86
C LEU A 231 12.57 -18.88 -3.74
N GLN A 232 11.34 -18.47 -4.07
CA GLN A 232 10.34 -18.09 -3.04
C GLN A 232 10.06 -19.23 -2.05
N LYS A 233 9.94 -20.47 -2.52
CA LYS A 233 9.79 -21.64 -1.64
C LYS A 233 10.99 -21.79 -0.71
N LEU A 234 12.22 -21.68 -1.23
CA LEU A 234 13.45 -21.80 -0.43
C LEU A 234 13.58 -20.67 0.61
N LEU A 235 13.26 -19.45 0.23
CA LEU A 235 13.25 -18.30 1.14
C LEU A 235 12.22 -18.48 2.26
N LEU A 236 11.04 -19.00 1.94
CA LEU A 236 10.00 -19.29 2.92
C LEU A 236 10.43 -20.39 3.91
N VAL A 237 11.00 -21.49 3.42
CA VAL A 237 11.48 -22.60 4.25
C VAL A 237 12.62 -22.17 5.17
N SER A 238 13.56 -21.38 4.64
CA SER A 238 14.70 -20.85 5.39
C SER A 238 14.35 -19.64 6.27
N LYS A 239 13.15 -19.06 6.12
CA LYS A 239 12.72 -17.79 6.75
C LYS A 239 13.67 -16.63 6.44
N THR A 240 14.25 -16.63 5.25
CA THR A 240 15.21 -15.62 4.79
C THR A 240 14.50 -14.61 3.89
N LYS A 241 14.85 -13.32 3.99
CA LYS A 241 14.35 -12.30 3.07
C LYS A 241 15.19 -12.29 1.80
N ILE A 242 14.65 -11.77 0.70
CA ILE A 242 15.39 -11.67 -0.57
C ILE A 242 16.69 -10.87 -0.43
N GLY A 243 16.71 -9.82 0.39
CA GLY A 243 17.91 -9.01 0.65
C GLY A 243 19.01 -9.75 1.43
N ASP A 244 18.67 -10.84 2.11
CA ASP A 244 19.59 -11.68 2.89
C ASP A 244 19.92 -12.99 2.14
N CYS A 245 19.51 -13.11 0.87
CA CYS A 245 19.73 -14.29 0.06
C CYS A 245 21.22 -14.49 -0.22
N GLN A 246 21.73 -15.69 0.07
CA GLN A 246 23.14 -16.04 -0.19
C GLN A 246 23.43 -16.36 -1.66
N ILE A 247 22.38 -16.59 -2.47
CA ILE A 247 22.52 -16.77 -3.90
C ILE A 247 22.66 -15.37 -4.51
N SER A 248 23.82 -15.09 -5.09
CA SER A 248 24.05 -13.84 -5.82
C SER A 248 23.30 -13.83 -7.15
N PRO A 249 23.00 -12.64 -7.70
CA PRO A 249 22.43 -12.53 -9.05
C PRO A 249 23.26 -13.24 -10.12
N GLU A 250 24.60 -13.16 -10.00
CA GLU A 250 25.56 -13.83 -10.90
C GLU A 250 25.43 -15.35 -10.84
N ASN A 251 25.45 -15.94 -9.63
CA ASN A 251 25.32 -17.39 -9.45
C ASN A 251 23.98 -17.89 -9.99
N PHE A 252 22.91 -17.11 -9.79
CA PHE A 252 21.59 -17.45 -10.31
C PHE A 252 21.55 -17.37 -11.84
N ALA A 253 22.15 -16.33 -12.43
CA ALA A 253 22.24 -16.19 -13.88
C ALA A 253 23.03 -17.35 -14.50
N GLU A 254 24.18 -17.70 -13.92
CA GLU A 254 24.97 -18.86 -14.34
C GLU A 254 24.13 -20.13 -14.29
N PHE A 255 23.46 -20.40 -13.17
CA PHE A 255 22.58 -21.56 -13.00
C PHE A 255 21.51 -21.65 -14.09
N ILE A 256 20.84 -20.55 -14.41
CA ILE A 256 19.83 -20.50 -15.47
C ILE A 256 20.43 -20.88 -16.84
N THR A 257 21.66 -20.47 -17.12
CA THR A 257 22.36 -20.86 -18.36
C THR A 257 22.87 -22.30 -18.40
N LEU A 258 22.83 -23.03 -17.28
CA LEU A 258 23.19 -24.46 -17.19
C LEU A 258 21.97 -25.38 -17.32
N ILE A 259 20.77 -24.85 -17.06
CA ILE A 259 19.50 -25.60 -17.19
C ILE A 259 19.03 -25.65 -18.65
N GLN A 260 19.44 -24.68 -19.47
CA GLN A 260 19.17 -24.64 -20.91
C GLN A 260 19.95 -25.73 -21.66
#